data_AF-A0A434VWN7-F1
#
_entry.id   AF-A0A434VWN7-F1
#
_cell.length_a   1.000
_cell.length_b   1.000
_cell.length_c   1.000
_cell.angle_alpha   90.00
_cell.angle_beta   90.00
_cell.angle_gamma   90.00
#
_symmetry.space_group_name_H-M   'P 1'
#
loop_
_entity.id
_entity.type
_entity.pdbx_description
1 polymer ?
#
loop_
_entity_poly.entity_id
_entity_poly.type
_entity_poly.pdbx_seq_one_letter_code
_entity_poly.pdbx_strand_id
1 'polypeptide(L)'
;MRKFFTSLFAFILSGLAGGLVVQELAVLTGATEEYILVFAATVMILIVVTIAFFLVQFRAEPVRAVDRMFWWLLAIFAIILVALAGWTFSVPPENRATASDLSIVAGLILPGVVAIIVQWLFVRWRLKRSSAPFGRDGVRA
;
A
#
# COMPACT_ATOMS: atom_id res chain seq x y z
N MET A 1 -4.26 -1.67 -23.54
CA MET A 1 -3.56 -0.44 -23.09
C MET A 1 -4.17 0.21 -21.85
N ARG A 2 -5.50 0.47 -21.77
CA ARG A 2 -6.14 1.14 -20.61
C ARG A 2 -5.72 0.60 -19.23
N LYS A 3 -5.70 -0.72 -19.02
CA LYS A 3 -5.37 -1.33 -17.71
C LYS A 3 -3.92 -1.08 -17.28
N PHE A 4 -2.98 -1.12 -18.23
CA PHE A 4 -1.56 -0.85 -18.01
C PHE A 4 -1.30 0.61 -17.61
N PHE A 5 -1.90 1.58 -18.29
CA PHE A 5 -1.77 2.99 -17.89
C PHE A 5 -2.37 3.26 -16.51
N THR A 6 -3.45 2.57 -16.15
CA THR A 6 -4.04 2.68 -14.82
C THR A 6 -3.13 2.12 -13.74
N SER A 7 -2.51 0.95 -13.94
CA SER A 7 -1.54 0.43 -12.97
C SER A 7 -0.27 1.25 -12.91
N LEU A 8 0.21 1.78 -14.04
CA LEU A 8 1.42 2.62 -14.06
C LEU A 8 1.21 3.94 -13.30
N PHE A 9 0.08 4.61 -13.51
CA PHE A 9 -0.26 5.79 -12.71
C PHE A 9 -0.49 5.46 -11.24
N ALA A 10 -1.13 4.31 -10.96
CA ALA A 10 -1.33 3.87 -9.59
C ALA A 10 0.01 3.62 -8.89
N PHE A 11 0.98 3.01 -9.59
CA PHE A 11 2.36 2.79 -9.12
C PHE A 11 3.10 4.10 -8.86
N ILE A 12 3.03 5.07 -9.77
CA ILE A 12 3.72 6.36 -9.59
C ILE A 12 3.12 7.12 -8.40
N LEU A 13 1.78 7.18 -8.30
CA LEU A 13 1.10 7.91 -7.23
C LEU A 13 1.27 7.23 -5.87
N SER A 14 1.15 5.90 -5.81
CA SER A 14 1.40 5.16 -4.56
C SER A 14 2.88 5.22 -4.18
N GLY A 15 3.77 5.16 -5.17
CA GLY A 15 5.22 5.31 -5.04
C GLY A 15 5.62 6.62 -4.39
N LEU A 16 5.10 7.71 -4.91
CA LEU A 16 5.30 9.05 -4.34
C LEU A 16 4.73 9.15 -2.93
N ALA A 17 3.51 8.66 -2.69
CA ALA A 17 2.89 8.74 -1.37
C ALA A 17 3.65 7.91 -0.31
N GLY A 18 4.03 6.67 -0.62
CA GLY A 18 4.81 5.83 0.27
C GLY A 18 6.23 6.40 0.48
N GLY A 19 6.88 6.87 -0.58
CA GLY A 19 8.19 7.49 -0.51
C GLY A 19 8.22 8.74 0.37
N LEU A 20 7.20 9.61 0.26
CA LEU A 20 7.05 10.78 1.13
C LEU A 20 6.90 10.38 2.60
N VAL A 21 6.11 9.34 2.90
CA VAL A 21 5.95 8.87 4.29
C VAL A 21 7.26 8.33 4.85
N VAL A 22 8.04 7.56 4.08
CA VAL A 22 9.38 7.11 4.51
C VAL A 22 10.29 8.29 4.79
N GLN A 23 10.28 9.31 3.92
CA GLN A 23 11.15 10.47 4.06
C GLN A 23 10.79 11.32 5.28
N GLU A 24 9.50 11.60 5.50
CA GLU A 24 9.01 12.30 6.68
C GLU A 24 9.35 11.54 7.97
N LEU A 25 9.19 10.22 7.98
CA LEU A 25 9.56 9.39 9.13
C LEU A 25 11.08 9.39 9.40
N ALA A 26 11.91 9.45 8.36
CA ALA A 26 13.36 9.58 8.52
C ALA A 26 13.76 10.93 9.14
N VAL A 27 13.09 12.02 8.76
CA VAL A 27 13.31 13.36 9.32
C VAL A 27 12.88 13.42 10.79
N LEU A 28 11.72 12.84 11.11
CA LEU A 28 11.17 12.85 12.47
C LEU A 28 11.97 12.00 13.46
N THR A 29 12.57 10.91 13.00
CA THR A 29 13.33 9.97 13.86
C THR A 29 14.81 10.32 13.96
N GLY A 30 15.33 11.18 13.08
CA GLY A 30 16.75 11.56 13.03
C GLY A 30 17.69 10.40 12.65
N ALA A 31 17.15 9.24 12.24
CA ALA A 31 17.88 8.02 11.96
C ALA A 31 18.00 7.80 10.44
N THR A 32 18.98 8.42 9.80
CA THR A 32 19.15 8.38 8.34
C THR A 32 19.57 7.01 7.80
N GLU A 33 20.40 6.26 8.53
CA GLU A 33 20.95 4.98 8.04
C GLU A 33 19.94 3.83 8.11
N GLU A 34 19.20 3.70 9.21
CA GLU A 34 18.15 2.69 9.38
C GLU A 34 17.02 2.85 8.34
N TYR A 35 16.74 4.09 7.95
CA TYR A 35 15.70 4.40 6.98
C TYR A 35 16.08 4.08 5.52
N ILE A 36 17.35 3.81 5.21
CA ILE A 36 17.75 3.32 3.88
C ILE A 36 17.17 1.93 3.63
N LEU A 37 17.27 1.04 4.63
CA LEU A 37 16.69 -0.30 4.54
C LEU A 37 15.17 -0.25 4.48
N VAL A 38 14.55 0.63 5.28
CA VAL A 38 13.10 0.88 5.25
C VAL A 38 12.65 1.39 3.88
N PHE A 39 13.42 2.30 3.27
CA PHE A 39 13.14 2.81 1.94
C PHE A 39 13.20 1.70 0.88
N ALA A 40 14.27 0.90 0.88
CA ALA A 40 14.42 -0.23 -0.04
C ALA A 40 13.29 -1.25 0.13
N ALA A 41 12.93 -1.58 1.38
CA ALA A 41 11.81 -2.48 1.69
C ALA A 41 10.47 -1.89 1.21
N THR A 42 10.25 -0.59 1.41
CA THR A 42 9.04 0.10 0.95
C THR A 42 8.91 0.04 -0.57
N VAL A 43 10.00 0.31 -1.31
CA VAL A 43 10.02 0.20 -2.78
C VAL A 43 9.68 -1.22 -3.23
N MET A 44 10.26 -2.24 -2.58
CA MET A 44 9.98 -3.64 -2.89
C MET A 44 8.50 -4.00 -2.65
N ILE A 45 7.95 -3.62 -1.49
CA ILE A 45 6.53 -3.78 -1.16
C ILE A 45 5.66 -3.14 -2.25
N LEU A 46 6.01 -1.93 -2.67
CA LEU A 46 5.26 -1.17 -3.64
C LEU A 46 5.20 -1.86 -5.01
N ILE A 47 6.31 -2.43 -5.45
CA ILE A 47 6.39 -3.22 -6.68
C ILE A 47 5.46 -4.45 -6.56
N VAL A 48 5.56 -5.21 -5.47
CA VAL A 48 4.74 -6.41 -5.24
C VAL A 48 3.25 -6.07 -5.21
N VAL A 49 2.88 -5.03 -4.46
CA VAL A 49 1.49 -4.54 -4.34
C VAL A 49 0.98 -4.09 -5.71
N THR A 50 1.79 -3.40 -6.50
CA THR A 50 1.46 -2.98 -7.88
C THR A 50 1.19 -4.15 -8.80
N ILE A 51 2.05 -5.16 -8.77
CA ILE A 51 1.83 -6.38 -9.56
C ILE A 51 0.53 -7.05 -9.14
N ALA A 52 0.26 -7.17 -7.83
CA ALA A 52 -0.98 -7.77 -7.32
C ALA A 52 -2.23 -7.03 -7.82
N PHE A 53 -2.30 -5.70 -7.66
CA PHE A 53 -3.43 -4.90 -8.16
C PHE A 53 -3.53 -4.91 -9.70
N PHE A 54 -2.42 -5.05 -10.41
CA PHE A 54 -2.44 -5.18 -11.88
C PHE A 54 -3.05 -6.51 -12.32
N LEU A 55 -2.63 -7.63 -11.73
CA LEU A 55 -3.15 -8.96 -12.04
C LEU A 55 -4.66 -9.07 -11.77
N VAL A 56 -5.13 -8.47 -10.69
CA VAL A 56 -6.54 -8.48 -10.28
C VAL A 56 -7.46 -7.76 -11.29
N GLN A 57 -6.95 -6.78 -12.03
CA GLN A 57 -7.73 -6.08 -13.07
C GLN A 57 -8.06 -6.96 -14.29
N PHE A 58 -7.48 -8.16 -14.41
CA PHE A 58 -7.80 -9.12 -15.48
C PHE A 58 -8.92 -10.10 -15.11
N ARG A 59 -9.42 -10.08 -13.86
CA ARG A 59 -10.55 -10.92 -13.44
C ARG A 59 -11.87 -10.46 -14.06
N ALA A 60 -12.83 -11.39 -14.15
CA ALA A 60 -14.17 -11.14 -14.69
C ALA A 60 -14.94 -10.06 -13.91
N GLU A 61 -14.76 -9.99 -12.60
CA GLU A 61 -15.34 -8.96 -11.72
C GLU A 61 -14.23 -8.07 -11.10
N PRO A 62 -13.64 -7.14 -11.86
CA PRO A 62 -12.42 -6.45 -11.45
C PRO A 62 -12.62 -5.55 -10.22
N VAL A 63 -13.80 -4.95 -10.03
CA VAL A 63 -14.05 -4.07 -8.87
C VAL A 63 -14.10 -4.87 -7.57
N ARG A 64 -14.86 -5.98 -7.54
CA ARG A 64 -14.93 -6.85 -6.36
C ARG A 64 -13.59 -7.51 -6.06
N ALA A 65 -12.85 -7.90 -7.10
CA ALA A 65 -11.55 -8.50 -6.92
C ALA A 65 -10.52 -7.49 -6.36
N VAL A 66 -10.57 -6.23 -6.80
CA VAL A 66 -9.74 -5.13 -6.26
C VAL A 66 -10.07 -4.84 -4.79
N ASP A 67 -11.35 -4.77 -4.43
CA ASP A 67 -11.77 -4.56 -3.04
C ASP A 67 -11.34 -5.74 -2.15
N ARG A 68 -11.44 -6.98 -2.65
CA ARG A 68 -10.95 -8.17 -1.94
C ARG A 68 -9.43 -8.16 -1.76
N MET A 69 -8.68 -7.78 -2.80
CA MET A 69 -7.22 -7.69 -2.75
C MET A 69 -6.75 -6.65 -1.73
N PHE A 70 -7.43 -5.50 -1.67
CA PHE A 70 -7.17 -4.49 -0.65
C PHE A 70 -7.29 -5.04 0.77
N TRP A 71 -8.40 -5.74 1.07
CA TRP A 71 -8.58 -6.37 2.38
C TRP A 71 -7.55 -7.45 2.69
N TRP A 72 -7.16 -8.25 1.69
CA TRP A 72 -6.09 -9.24 1.86
C TRP A 72 -4.74 -8.61 2.18
N LEU A 73 -4.37 -7.55 1.45
CA LEU A 73 -3.12 -6.83 1.71
C LEU A 73 -3.13 -6.17 3.09
N LEU A 74 -4.26 -5.56 3.48
CA LEU A 74 -4.40 -4.98 4.81
C LEU A 74 -4.29 -6.05 5.91
N ALA A 75 -4.91 -7.22 5.71
CA ALA A 75 -4.81 -8.35 6.64
C ALA A 75 -3.38 -8.87 6.75
N ILE A 76 -2.64 -8.98 5.65
CA ILE A 76 -1.22 -9.38 5.66
C ILE A 76 -0.41 -8.37 6.47
N PHE A 77 -0.58 -7.07 6.23
CA PHE A 77 0.12 -6.04 7.00
C PHE A 77 -0.25 -6.07 8.49
N ALA A 78 -1.52 -6.31 8.82
CA ALA A 78 -1.97 -6.47 10.19
C ALA A 78 -1.34 -7.71 10.87
N ILE A 79 -1.26 -8.84 10.15
CA ILE A 79 -0.59 -10.05 10.66
C ILE A 79 0.89 -9.80 10.89
N ILE A 80 1.58 -9.12 9.94
CA ILE A 80 2.99 -8.75 10.09
C ILE A 80 3.17 -7.85 11.33
N LEU A 81 2.31 -6.86 11.50
CA LEU A 81 2.34 -5.97 12.67
C LEU A 81 2.15 -6.74 13.98
N VAL A 82 1.18 -7.66 14.04
CA VAL A 82 0.93 -8.50 15.22
C VAL A 82 2.11 -9.45 15.47
N ALA A 83 2.71 -10.02 14.43
CA ALA A 83 3.88 -10.88 14.55
C ALA A 83 5.10 -10.11 15.08
N LEU A 84 5.36 -8.91 14.55
CA LEU A 84 6.42 -8.02 15.02
C LEU A 84 6.18 -7.57 16.46
N ALA A 85 4.96 -7.18 16.80
CA ALA A 85 4.60 -6.83 18.17
C ALA A 85 4.74 -8.03 19.12
N GLY A 86 4.24 -9.20 18.74
CA GLY A 86 4.35 -10.43 19.51
C GLY A 86 5.80 -10.83 19.74
N TRP A 87 6.65 -10.68 18.72
CA TRP A 87 8.09 -10.87 18.86
C TRP A 87 8.71 -9.88 19.86
N THR A 88 8.42 -8.59 19.74
CA THR A 88 8.87 -7.55 20.70
C THR A 88 8.46 -7.84 22.15
N PHE A 89 7.28 -8.39 22.38
CA PHE A 89 6.82 -8.73 23.74
C PHE A 89 7.34 -10.10 24.22
N SER A 90 7.88 -10.94 23.34
CA SER A 90 8.45 -12.24 23.69
C SER A 90 9.89 -12.17 24.23
N VAL A 91 10.61 -11.07 23.97
CA VAL A 91 11.96 -10.85 24.49
C VAL A 91 11.94 -10.30 25.94
N PRO A 92 12.96 -10.66 26.76
CA PRO A 92 13.13 -10.14 28.12
C PRO A 92 13.09 -8.61 28.16
N PRO A 93 12.58 -7.98 29.23
CA PRO A 93 12.45 -6.52 29.35
C PRO A 93 13.74 -5.74 29.05
N GLU A 94 14.88 -6.35 29.38
CA GLU A 94 16.23 -5.83 29.15
C GLU A 94 16.70 -5.86 27.68
N ASN A 95 16.05 -6.67 26.84
CA ASN A 95 16.27 -6.75 25.39
C ASN A 95 15.01 -6.34 24.59
N ARG A 96 14.01 -5.73 25.23
CA ARG A 96 12.79 -5.30 24.54
C ARG A 96 13.14 -4.20 23.54
N ALA A 97 12.46 -4.28 22.40
CA ALA A 97 12.59 -3.36 21.29
C ALA A 97 12.59 -1.90 21.77
N THR A 98 13.66 -1.17 21.48
CA THR A 98 13.84 0.23 21.94
C THR A 98 13.08 1.18 21.01
N ALA A 99 13.09 2.50 21.28
CA ALA A 99 12.49 3.50 20.40
C ALA A 99 12.96 3.43 18.92
N SER A 100 14.18 2.93 18.67
CA SER A 100 14.72 2.69 17.31
C SER A 100 13.96 1.56 16.59
N ASP A 101 13.74 0.40 17.22
CA ASP A 101 13.00 -0.71 16.61
C ASP A 101 11.55 -0.34 16.30
N LEU A 102 10.90 0.42 17.19
CA LEU A 102 9.55 0.95 16.99
C LEU A 102 9.49 1.89 15.78
N SER A 103 10.55 2.68 15.56
CA SER A 103 10.70 3.54 14.40
C SER A 103 10.88 2.74 13.11
N ILE A 104 11.63 1.64 13.14
CA ILE A 104 11.79 0.73 11.99
C ILE A 104 10.47 0.03 11.66
N VAL A 105 9.73 -0.46 12.66
CA VAL A 105 8.41 -1.10 12.45
C VAL A 105 7.42 -0.09 11.88
N ALA A 106 7.37 1.13 12.42
CA ALA A 106 6.54 2.21 11.88
C ALA A 106 6.93 2.55 10.43
N GLY A 107 8.23 2.67 10.17
CA GLY A 107 8.80 2.89 8.84
C GLY A 107 8.47 1.78 7.84
N LEU A 108 8.34 0.53 8.26
CA LEU A 108 8.02 -0.58 7.36
C LEU A 108 6.52 -0.66 7.04
N ILE A 109 5.68 -0.42 8.05
CA ILE A 109 4.23 -0.65 7.96
C ILE A 109 3.50 0.57 7.39
N LEU A 110 3.78 1.77 7.89
CA LEU A 110 3.02 2.99 7.52
C LEU A 110 3.13 3.31 6.03
N PRO A 111 4.31 3.35 5.40
CA PRO A 111 4.44 3.63 3.98
C PRO A 111 3.74 2.59 3.11
N GLY A 112 3.84 1.31 3.48
CA GLY A 112 3.18 0.21 2.78
C GLY A 112 1.66 0.35 2.81
N VAL A 113 1.09 0.61 3.99
CA VAL A 113 -0.36 0.82 4.16
C VAL A 113 -0.84 2.04 3.37
N VAL A 114 -0.12 3.17 3.44
CA VAL A 114 -0.45 4.38 2.67
C VAL A 114 -0.41 4.11 1.17
N ALA A 115 0.64 3.45 0.68
CA ALA A 115 0.75 3.08 -0.73
C ALA A 115 -0.41 2.19 -1.17
N ILE A 116 -0.78 1.18 -0.37
CA ILE A 116 -1.91 0.28 -0.65
C ILE A 116 -3.24 1.06 -0.75
N ILE A 117 -3.50 1.98 0.18
CA ILE A 117 -4.72 2.80 0.20
C ILE A 117 -4.79 3.69 -1.04
N VAL A 118 -3.72 4.42 -1.36
CA VAL A 118 -3.65 5.30 -2.54
C VAL A 118 -3.86 4.50 -3.82
N GLN A 119 -3.22 3.34 -3.91
CA GLN A 119 -3.33 2.49 -5.09
C GLN A 119 -4.74 1.90 -5.25
N TRP A 120 -5.35 1.45 -4.16
CA TRP A 120 -6.73 0.97 -4.16
C TRP A 120 -7.71 2.07 -4.57
N LEU A 121 -7.61 3.26 -3.99
CA LEU A 121 -8.46 4.41 -4.32
C LEU A 121 -8.38 4.73 -5.81
N PHE A 122 -7.16 4.84 -6.36
CA PHE A 122 -6.93 5.19 -7.75
C PHE A 122 -7.47 4.11 -8.71
N VAL A 123 -7.13 2.84 -8.48
CA VAL A 123 -7.57 1.72 -9.33
C VAL A 123 -9.09 1.57 -9.29
N ARG A 124 -9.69 1.60 -8.10
CA ARG A 124 -11.15 1.48 -7.92
C ARG A 124 -11.89 2.62 -8.58
N TRP A 125 -11.45 3.85 -8.38
CA TRP A 125 -12.04 5.04 -8.99
C TRP A 125 -12.02 4.96 -10.52
N ARG A 126 -10.88 4.57 -11.09
CA ARG A 126 -10.75 4.43 -12.54
C ARG A 126 -11.65 3.31 -13.07
N LEU A 127 -11.70 2.16 -12.40
CA LEU A 127 -12.58 1.05 -12.81
C LEU A 127 -14.05 1.48 -12.80
N LYS A 128 -14.52 2.17 -11.75
CA LYS A 128 -15.90 2.68 -11.67
C LYS A 128 -16.25 3.66 -12.79
N ARG A 129 -15.36 4.62 -13.11
CA ARG A 129 -15.57 5.55 -14.24
C ARG A 129 -15.72 4.87 -15.59
N SER A 130 -15.12 3.70 -15.74
CA SER A 130 -15.20 2.93 -16.99
C SER A 130 -16.47 2.11 -17.11
N SER A 131 -17.19 1.91 -16.00
CA SER A 131 -18.45 1.19 -15.93
C SER A 131 -19.66 2.13 -15.94
N ALA A 132 -19.46 3.44 -15.75
CA ALA A 132 -20.52 4.42 -15.95
C ALA A 132 -20.91 4.41 -17.44
N PRO A 133 -22.16 4.04 -17.79
CA PRO A 133 -22.60 4.11 -19.17
C PRO A 133 -22.63 5.59 -19.55
N PHE A 134 -21.74 6.00 -20.45
CA PHE A 134 -21.88 7.28 -21.12
C PHE A 134 -23.19 7.25 -21.92
N GLY A 135 -24.18 8.02 -21.49
CA GLY A 135 -25.31 8.47 -22.31
C GLY A 135 -26.41 7.46 -22.62
N ARG A 136 -27.24 7.09 -21.63
CA ARG A 136 -28.56 6.49 -21.93
C ARG A 136 -29.74 7.03 -21.11
N ASP A 137 -29.60 8.22 -20.53
CA ASP A 137 -30.68 8.92 -19.82
C ASP A 137 -31.06 10.23 -20.53
N GLY A 138 -31.10 10.19 -21.87
CA GLY A 138 -31.57 11.30 -22.69
C GLY A 138 -32.56 10.82 -23.74
N VAL A 139 -33.80 11.29 -23.60
CA VAL A 139 -34.94 11.16 -24.54
C VAL A 139 -35.79 9.89 -24.41
N ARG A 140 -36.69 9.92 -23.42
CA ARG A 140 -38.08 9.52 -23.62
C ARG A 140 -38.93 10.78 -23.38
N ALA A 141 -39.42 11.37 -24.47
CA ALA A 141 -40.54 12.30 -24.52
C ALA A 141 -41.43 11.86 -25.68
#